data_AF-A0A7V0STJ1-F1
#
_entry.id   AF-A0A7V0STJ1-F1
#
_cell.length_a   1.000
_cell.length_b   1.000
_cell.length_c   1.000
_cell.angle_alpha   90.00
_cell.angle_beta   90.00
_cell.angle_gamma   90.00
#
_symmetry.space_group_name_H-M   'P 1'
#
loop_
_entity.id
_entity.type
_entity.pdbx_description
1 polymer ?
#
loop_
_entity_poly.entity_id
_entity_poly.type
_entity_poly.pdbx_seq_one_letter_code
_entity_poly.pdbx_strand_id
1 'polypeptide(L)' 'MKNDHIKEAQETWDAIAKSFDSTRHKIWKPCMDFIESLPKDSVVLDIACGNGRHLIFCAKHCKKVVGLDVSMEMLKIVQ' A
#
# COMPACT_ATOMS: atom_id res chain seq x y z
N MET A 1 23.63 -10.22 -8.18
CA MET A 1 23.84 -9.18 -7.15
C MET A 1 22.64 -8.28 -6.89
N LYS A 2 21.77 -7.91 -7.84
CA LYS A 2 20.55 -7.09 -7.53
C LYS A 2 19.35 -7.90 -6.99
N ASN A 3 19.29 -9.21 -7.25
CA ASN A 3 18.12 -10.03 -6.91
C ASN A 3 18.03 -10.43 -5.43
N ASP A 4 19.14 -10.42 -4.70
CA ASP A 4 19.17 -10.96 -3.34
C ASP A 4 18.44 -10.03 -2.36
N HIS A 5 18.59 -8.71 -2.53
CA HIS A 5 17.90 -7.71 -1.69
C HIS A 5 16.38 -7.67 -1.92
N ILE A 6 15.92 -7.91 -3.15
CA ILE A 6 14.48 -7.96 -3.44
C ILE A 6 13.86 -9.18 -2.77
N LYS A 7 14.56 -10.32 -2.81
CA LYS A 7 14.13 -11.55 -2.17
C LYS A 7 14.08 -11.40 -0.64
N GLU A 8 15.13 -10.84 -0.04
CA GLU A 8 15.19 -10.56 1.40
C GLU A 8 14.07 -9.62 1.86
N ALA A 9 13.79 -8.56 1.10
CA ALA A 9 12.70 -7.65 1.39
C ALA A 9 11.34 -8.36 1.32
N GLN A 10 11.10 -9.17 0.28
CA GLN A 10 9.88 -9.94 0.15
C GLN A 10 9.66 -10.88 1.34
N GLU A 11 10.66 -11.68 1.70
CA GLU A 11 10.59 -12.61 2.84
C GLU A 11 10.32 -11.88 4.16
N THR A 12 10.94 -10.71 4.35
CA THR A 12 10.73 -9.87 5.55
C THR A 12 9.29 -9.37 5.64
N TRP A 13 8.76 -8.82 4.56
CA TRP A 13 7.40 -8.26 4.54
C TRP A 13 6.33 -9.36 4.63
N ASP A 14 6.56 -10.51 3.99
CA ASP A 14 5.70 -11.68 4.13
C ASP A 14 5.64 -12.16 5.60
N ALA A 15 6.79 -12.19 6.28
CA ALA A 15 6.87 -12.64 7.68
C ALA A 15 6.14 -11.72 8.67
N ILE A 16 6.11 -10.41 8.42
CA ILE A 16 5.51 -9.43 9.34
C ILE A 16 4.12 -8.94 8.94
N ALA A 17 3.54 -9.42 7.83
CA ALA A 17 2.29 -8.88 7.28
C ALA A 17 1.15 -8.77 8.31
N LYS A 18 0.93 -9.83 9.11
CA LYS A 18 -0.12 -9.85 10.16
C LYS A 18 0.13 -8.87 11.31
N SER A 19 1.38 -8.75 11.78
CA SER A 19 1.71 -7.84 12.89
C SER A 19 1.79 -6.39 12.43
N PHE A 20 2.20 -6.16 11.19
CA PHE A 20 2.14 -4.85 10.56
C PHE A 20 0.69 -4.39 10.43
N ASP A 21 -0.18 -5.25 9.90
CA ASP A 21 -1.59 -4.93 9.72
C ASP A 21 -2.24 -4.53 11.04
N SER A 22 -2.14 -5.36 12.08
CA SER A 22 -2.75 -5.11 13.39
C SER A 22 -2.29 -3.84 14.09
N THR A 23 -1.16 -3.26 13.68
CA THR A 23 -0.60 -2.06 14.32
C THR A 23 -0.64 -0.82 13.44
N ARG A 24 -0.97 -0.92 12.13
CA ARG A 24 -0.79 0.18 11.16
C ARG A 24 -1.99 0.39 10.23
N HIS A 25 -3.10 0.84 10.82
CA HIS A 25 -4.30 1.24 10.05
C HIS A 25 -4.49 2.76 9.90
N LYS A 26 -3.85 3.57 10.75
CA LYS A 26 -4.04 5.03 10.72
C LYS A 26 -3.32 5.65 9.52
N ILE A 27 -4.09 6.29 8.66
CA ILE A 27 -3.62 7.05 7.50
C ILE A 27 -2.81 8.26 7.99
N TRP A 28 -1.69 8.55 7.33
CA TRP A 28 -0.87 9.71 7.66
C TRP A 28 -1.50 10.98 7.08
N LYS A 29 -1.60 12.03 7.91
CA LYS A 29 -2.23 13.31 7.51
C LYS A 29 -1.65 13.91 6.22
N PRO A 30 -0.31 13.94 6.01
CA PRO A 30 0.24 14.45 4.75
C PRO A 30 -0.19 13.63 3.53
N CYS A 31 -0.36 12.32 3.68
CA CYS A 31 -0.85 11.47 2.60
C CYS A 31 -2.34 11.71 2.32
N MET A 32 -3.16 11.88 3.35
CA MET A 32 -4.56 12.26 3.18
C MET A 32 -4.68 13.57 2.41
N ASP A 33 -3.93 14.60 2.82
CA ASP A 33 -3.99 15.93 2.20
C ASP A 33 -3.56 15.90 0.73
N PHE A 34 -2.52 15.12 0.43
CA PHE A 34 -2.11 14.89 -0.95
C PHE A 34 -3.22 14.21 -1.76
N ILE A 35 -3.80 13.12 -1.24
CA ILE A 35 -4.84 12.36 -1.95
C ILE A 35 -6.08 13.24 -2.19
N GLU A 36 -6.52 13.99 -1.18
CA GLU A 36 -7.67 14.90 -1.28
C GLU A 36 -7.43 16.03 -2.29
N SER A 37 -6.18 16.44 -2.50
CA SER A 37 -5.81 17.44 -3.51
C SER A 37 -5.89 16.91 -4.95
N LEU A 38 -5.94 15.59 -5.16
CA LEU A 38 -6.00 15.01 -6.49
C LEU A 38 -7.38 15.24 -7.15
N PRO A 39 -7.42 15.48 -8.47
CA PRO A 39 -8.68 15.45 -9.22
C PRO A 39 -9.41 14.11 -9.10
N LYS A 40 -10.74 14.14 -9.05
CA LYS A 40 -11.56 12.91 -8.91
C LYS A 40 -11.40 11.92 -10.07
N ASP A 41 -11.02 12.39 -11.25
CA ASP A 41 -10.80 11.56 -12.45
C ASP A 41 -9.40 10.94 -12.52
N SER A 42 -8.55 11.17 -11.50
CA SER A 42 -7.18 10.65 -11.42
C SER A 42 -7.12 9.12 -11.48
N VAL A 43 -6.07 8.63 -12.12
CA VAL A 43 -5.64 7.23 -12.07
C VAL A 43 -4.36 7.15 -11.25
N VAL A 44 -4.38 6.38 -10.17
CA VAL A 44 -3.31 6.33 -9.17
C VAL A 44 -2.68 4.94 -9.11
N LEU A 45 -1.36 4.90 -8.93
CA LEU A 45 -0.61 3.69 -8.60
C LEU A 45 0.00 3.87 -7.19
N ASP A 46 -0.33 2.97 -6.27
CA ASP A 46 0.25 2.89 -4.92
C ASP A 46 1.30 1.78 -4.89
N ILE A 47 2.58 2.16 -4.84
CA ILE A 47 3.72 1.24 -4.89
C ILE A 47 4.14 0.89 -3.47
N ALA A 48 4.33 -0.41 -3.20
CA ALA A 48 4.47 -0.96 -1.85
C ALA A 48 3.24 -0.62 -1.00
N CYS A 49 2.06 -0.95 -1.53
CA CYS A 49 0.78 -0.56 -0.92
C CYS A 49 0.53 -1.21 0.45
N GLY A 50 1.31 -2.22 0.84
CA GLY A 50 1.22 -2.90 2.13
C GLY A 50 -0.18 -3.45 2.39
N ASN A 51 -0.70 -3.21 3.59
CA ASN A 51 -2.09 -3.54 3.96
C ASN A 51 -3.15 -2.61 3.35
N GLY A 52 -2.77 -1.71 2.44
CA GLY A 52 -3.70 -0.86 1.70
C GLY A 52 -4.14 0.41 2.42
N ARG A 53 -3.55 0.78 3.57
CA ARG A 53 -4.00 1.94 4.38
C ARG A 53 -4.19 3.24 3.57
N HIS A 54 -3.35 3.48 2.56
CA HIS A 54 -3.45 4.64 1.66
C HIS A 54 -4.26 4.30 0.42
N LEU A 55 -3.99 3.15 -0.20
CA LEU A 55 -4.71 2.60 -1.35
C LEU A 55 -6.24 2.70 -1.23
N ILE A 56 -6.79 2.26 -0.09
CA ILE A 56 -8.25 2.23 0.16
C ILE A 56 -8.82 3.64 0.22
N PHE A 57 -8.06 4.58 0.78
CA PHE A 57 -8.46 5.98 0.83
C PHE A 57 -8.39 6.64 -0.55
N CYS A 58 -7.31 6.36 -1.32
CA CYS A 58 -7.23 6.73 -2.74
C CYS A 58 -8.45 6.22 -3.52
N ALA A 59 -8.85 4.96 -3.31
CA ALA A 59 -9.95 4.34 -4.04
C ALA A 59 -11.32 4.99 -3.77
N LYS A 60 -11.48 5.67 -2.63
CA LYS A 60 -12.68 6.45 -2.31
C LYS A 60 -12.71 7.82 -2.98
N HIS A 61 -11.56 8.36 -3.37
CA HIS A 61 -11.42 9.72 -3.89
C HIS A 61 -11.16 9.78 -5.40
N CYS A 62 -10.39 8.83 -5.93
CA CYS A 62 -9.92 8.80 -7.32
C CYS A 62 -10.71 7.79 -8.17
N LYS A 63 -10.76 8.04 -9.49
CA LYS A 63 -11.49 7.22 -10.46
C LYS A 63 -10.99 5.78 -10.55
N LYS A 64 -9.67 5.59 -10.50
CA LYS A 64 -9.06 4.26 -10.53
C LYS A 64 -7.78 4.25 -9.74
N VAL A 65 -7.59 3.20 -8.95
CA VAL A 65 -6.38 3.01 -8.15
C VAL A 65 -5.91 1.58 -8.33
N VAL A 66 -4.61 1.39 -8.50
CA VAL A 66 -3.95 0.08 -8.55
C VAL A 66 -2.93 0.03 -7.42
N GLY A 67 -2.99 -1.02 -6.62
CA GLY A 67 -1.97 -1.32 -5.61
C GLY A 67 -0.99 -2.35 -6.15
N LEU A 68 0.29 -2.15 -5.83
CA LEU A 68 1.35 -3.11 -6.09
C LEU A 68 2.16 -3.30 -4.81
N ASP A 69 2.37 -4.55 -4.43
CA ASP A 69 3.33 -4.91 -3.38
C ASP A 69 4.11 -6.15 -3.79
N VAL A 70 5.34 -6.25 -3.31
CA VAL A 70 6.19 -7.43 -3.51
C VAL A 70 5.77 -8.57 -2.56
N SER A 71 5.19 -8.22 -1.41
CA SER A 71 4.71 -9.17 -0.42
C SER A 71 3.32 -9.67 -0.78
N MET A 72 3.22 -10.97 -1.04
CA MET A 72 1.93 -11.60 -1.29
C MET A 72 1.08 -11.66 -0.02
N GLU A 73 1.70 -11.79 1.14
CA GLU A 73 0.95 -11.80 2.41
C GLU A 73 0.36 -10.43 2.72
N MET A 74 1.03 -9.32 2.38
CA MET A 74 0.43 -7.98 2.45
C MET A 74 -0.77 -7.86 1.53
N LEU A 75 -0.62 -8.27 0.25
CA LEU A 75 -1.71 -8.21 -0.73
C LEU A 75 -2.94 -9.03 -0.34
N LYS A 76 -2.75 -10.17 0.35
CA LYS A 76 -3.85 -11.00 0.88
C LYS A 76 -4.63 -10.32 2.01
N ILE A 77 -4.03 -9.36 2.70
CA ILE A 77 -4.63 -8.66 3.85
C ILE A 77 -5.29 -7.34 3.44
N VAL A 78 -4.96 -6.77 2.27
CA VAL A 78 -5.62 -5.56 1.74
C VAL A 78 -7.14 -5.79 1.69
N GLN A 79 -7.92 -4.90 2.34
CA GLN A 79 -9.38 -4.94 2.40
C GLN A 79 -10.04 -3.75 1.71
#